data_AF-A0A2S4PTY7-F1
#
_entry.id   AF-A0A2S4PTY7-F1
#
_cell.length_a   1.000
_cell.length_b   1.000
_cell.length_c   1.000
_cell.angle_alpha   90.00
_cell.angle_beta   90.00
_cell.angle_gamma   90.00
#
_symmetry.space_group_name_H-M   'P 1'
#
loop_
_entity.id
_entity.type
_entity.pdbx_description
1 polymer ?
#
loop_
_entity_poly.entity_id
_entity_poly.type
_entity_poly.pdbx_seq_one_letter_code
_entity_poly.pdbx_strand_id
1 'polypeptide(L)'
;MSILDLLISWILTSYLVSTHTILDRREWKENGYDCGDAFFNDQMVHDALKTALSDIGRKKILLYTGPIYSRVMGYVTWPILPAEAQAGRFSHIWRRAMYQIVFDANGKVIDLIVRLANNQFAKCWRVDSQQIEASIYSVEESNGYKCGYEFIPDSTITECVEIARKNLAPDTDELNQIFAKPPRNGYMCDKVFFDDNDLQHARVTAQRREETKRSTNFPRRYNGKPFDSPCLLWPINKNGESFTTGRLGKYRLVLTLDFKILSVAMFIPGGFLVRNSYQCFEDVFSHEEIASIAEIACKKAKRAKRKTFPLPYQGLKFDVEGPYLLYPIKKHKFSPGPGIHRLVINTLCHIAGVLTMDPNTKELVKCSVEGQKALQES
;
A
#
# COMPACT_ATOMS: atom_id res chain seq x y z
N MET A 1 -17.96 48.13 -34.38
CA MET A 1 -17.03 47.60 -33.36
C MET A 1 -15.84 47.01 -34.08
N SER A 2 -14.63 47.47 -33.74
CA SER A 2 -13.41 46.91 -34.31
C SER A 2 -13.11 45.54 -33.67
N ILE A 3 -12.36 44.68 -34.36
CA ILE A 3 -11.91 43.39 -33.82
C ILE A 3 -11.10 43.58 -32.53
N LEU A 4 -10.45 44.75 -32.38
CA LEU A 4 -9.72 45.13 -31.17
C LEU A 4 -10.63 45.31 -29.96
N ASP A 5 -11.84 45.85 -30.15
CA ASP A 5 -12.82 46.08 -29.08
C ASP A 5 -13.40 44.76 -28.55
N LEU A 6 -13.56 43.76 -29.44
CA LEU A 6 -14.00 42.42 -29.06
C LEU A 6 -12.93 41.67 -28.25
N LEU A 7 -11.65 41.81 -28.62
CA LEU A 7 -10.54 41.18 -27.88
C LEU A 7 -10.34 41.81 -26.49
N ILE A 8 -10.42 43.13 -26.38
CA ILE A 8 -10.29 43.83 -25.08
C ILE A 8 -11.46 43.47 -24.16
N SER A 9 -12.68 43.39 -24.70
CA SER A 9 -13.85 42.96 -23.93
C SER A 9 -13.72 41.53 -23.42
N TRP A 10 -13.16 40.61 -24.23
CA TRP A 10 -12.94 39.21 -23.86
C TRP A 10 -11.84 39.04 -22.80
N ILE A 11 -10.77 39.83 -22.87
CA ILE A 11 -9.70 39.84 -21.86
C ILE A 11 -10.22 40.41 -20.53
N LEU A 12 -11.03 41.48 -20.56
CA LEU A 12 -11.60 42.06 -19.34
C LEU A 12 -12.67 41.15 -18.71
N THR A 13 -13.47 40.44 -19.51
CA THR A 13 -14.43 39.47 -18.96
C THR A 13 -13.74 38.22 -18.41
N SER A 14 -12.64 37.76 -19.02
CA SER A 14 -11.86 36.64 -18.46
C SER A 14 -11.12 37.03 -17.17
N TYR A 15 -10.66 38.28 -17.03
CA TYR A 15 -10.10 38.80 -15.78
C TYR A 15 -11.16 38.95 -14.67
N LEU A 16 -12.35 39.47 -14.98
CA LEU A 16 -13.44 39.59 -14.00
C LEU A 16 -13.97 38.24 -13.51
N VAL A 17 -13.96 37.20 -14.37
CA VAL A 17 -14.35 35.84 -13.95
C VAL A 17 -13.25 35.18 -13.11
N SER A 18 -11.97 35.51 -13.33
CA SER A 18 -10.86 34.92 -12.57
C SER A 18 -10.66 35.50 -11.17
N THR A 19 -11.13 36.73 -10.90
CA THR A 19 -11.05 37.35 -9.56
C THR A 19 -12.24 37.04 -8.65
N HIS A 20 -13.29 36.36 -9.16
CA HIS A 20 -14.44 35.95 -8.35
C HIS A 20 -14.40 34.49 -7.87
N THR A 21 -13.36 33.71 -8.22
CA THR A 21 -13.15 32.37 -7.63
C THR A 21 -12.24 32.36 -6.41
N ILE A 22 -11.67 33.51 -6.02
CA ILE A 22 -11.35 33.76 -4.61
C ILE A 22 -12.67 34.15 -3.96
N LEU A 23 -13.53 33.14 -3.82
CA LEU A 23 -14.75 33.19 -3.04
C LEU A 23 -14.40 33.81 -1.71
N ASP A 24 -14.92 35.02 -1.53
CA ASP A 24 -15.47 35.56 -0.30
C ASP A 24 -15.59 34.44 0.74
N ARG A 25 -14.50 34.26 1.49
CA ARG A 25 -14.42 33.33 2.61
C ARG A 25 -15.28 33.98 3.68
N ARG A 26 -16.60 33.85 3.50
CA ARG A 26 -17.64 34.30 4.43
C ARG A 26 -17.09 34.03 5.82
N GLU A 27 -17.10 35.06 6.66
CA GLU A 27 -16.95 34.87 8.10
C GLU A 27 -18.01 33.85 8.52
N TRP A 28 -17.63 32.58 8.60
CA TRP A 28 -18.49 31.53 9.08
C TRP A 28 -18.66 31.82 10.57
N LYS A 29 -19.75 32.49 10.92
CA LYS A 29 -20.15 32.73 12.32
C LYS A 29 -20.62 31.45 13.02
N GLU A 30 -20.61 30.32 12.32
CA GLU A 30 -21.15 29.05 12.77
C GLU A 30 -20.05 28.00 12.90
N ASN A 31 -20.11 27.23 13.98
CA ASN A 31 -19.23 26.09 14.21
C ASN A 31 -19.63 24.92 13.30
N GLY A 32 -18.65 24.18 12.80
CA GLY A 32 -18.92 23.07 11.90
C GLY A 32 -17.69 22.36 11.38
N TYR A 33 -17.85 21.73 10.21
CA TYR A 33 -16.81 20.99 9.50
C TYR A 33 -16.77 21.45 8.04
N ASP A 34 -15.61 21.92 7.60
CA ASP A 34 -15.30 22.27 6.22
C ASP A 34 -14.59 21.10 5.53
N CYS A 35 -15.23 20.54 4.51
CA CYS A 35 -14.71 19.42 3.73
C CYS A 35 -14.10 19.86 2.39
N GLY A 36 -13.88 21.16 2.17
CA GLY A 36 -13.37 21.74 0.94
C GLY A 36 -14.48 22.19 -0.02
N ASP A 37 -15.30 21.26 -0.50
CA ASP A 37 -16.44 21.55 -1.39
C ASP A 37 -17.80 21.64 -0.67
N ALA A 38 -17.83 21.34 0.63
CA ALA A 38 -19.03 21.43 1.45
C ALA A 38 -18.72 21.81 2.90
N PHE A 39 -19.65 22.53 3.53
CA PHE A 39 -19.61 22.86 4.96
C PHE A 39 -20.80 22.23 5.70
N PHE A 40 -20.55 21.67 6.87
CA PHE A 40 -21.54 21.02 7.73
C PHE A 40 -21.50 21.64 9.11
N ASN A 41 -22.50 22.46 9.46
CA ASN A 41 -22.57 23.04 10.78
C ASN A 41 -22.91 21.99 11.86
N ASP A 42 -22.70 22.35 13.12
CA ASP A 42 -22.93 21.46 14.26
C ASP A 42 -24.36 20.93 14.34
N GLN A 43 -25.34 21.74 13.95
CA GLN A 43 -26.73 21.33 13.93
C GLN A 43 -26.96 20.19 12.93
N MET A 44 -26.42 20.29 11.72
CA MET A 44 -26.50 19.23 10.71
C MET A 44 -25.86 17.93 11.19
N VAL A 45 -24.69 18.03 11.84
CA VAL A 45 -23.98 16.87 12.40
C VAL A 45 -24.80 16.24 13.54
N HIS A 46 -25.39 17.05 14.41
CA HIS A 46 -26.26 16.60 15.49
C HIS A 46 -27.51 15.89 14.97
N ASP A 47 -28.17 16.45 13.96
CA ASP A 47 -29.38 15.85 13.36
C ASP A 47 -29.07 14.54 12.63
N ALA A 48 -27.93 14.47 11.93
CA ALA A 48 -27.43 13.24 11.33
C ALA A 48 -27.14 12.17 12.38
N LEU A 49 -26.49 12.53 13.49
CA LEU A 49 -26.21 11.63 14.60
C LEU A 49 -27.51 11.14 15.27
N LYS A 50 -28.45 12.03 15.54
CA LYS A 50 -29.77 11.70 16.10
C LYS A 50 -30.50 10.68 15.23
N THR A 51 -30.43 10.88 13.91
CA THR A 51 -30.98 9.94 12.93
C THR A 51 -30.26 8.60 12.97
N ALA A 52 -28.92 8.60 13.02
CA ALA A 52 -28.11 7.39 13.12
C ALA A 52 -28.45 6.56 14.37
N LEU A 53 -28.67 7.24 15.50
CA LEU A 53 -28.96 6.61 16.79
C LEU A 53 -30.43 6.17 16.97
N SER A 54 -31.33 6.51 16.04
CA SER A 54 -32.72 6.02 16.02
C SER A 54 -32.80 4.51 15.76
N ASP A 55 -33.93 3.87 16.08
CA ASP A 55 -34.12 2.42 15.86
C ASP A 55 -33.94 2.01 14.39
N ILE A 56 -34.33 2.88 13.46
CA ILE A 56 -34.16 2.66 12.02
C ILE A 56 -32.70 2.90 11.62
N GLY A 57 -32.06 3.91 12.21
CA GLY A 57 -30.66 4.27 11.95
C GLY A 57 -29.69 3.20 12.41
N ARG A 58 -29.85 2.69 13.64
CA ARG A 58 -28.94 1.70 14.25
C ARG A 58 -28.77 0.44 13.41
N LYS A 59 -29.81 0.03 12.68
CA LYS A 59 -29.77 -1.14 11.75
C LYS A 59 -28.92 -0.90 10.50
N LYS A 60 -28.55 0.34 10.22
CA LYS A 60 -27.84 0.76 9.01
C LYS A 60 -26.46 1.36 9.31
N ILE A 61 -26.09 1.54 10.58
CA ILE A 61 -24.75 2.00 10.98
C ILE A 61 -23.71 0.99 10.46
N LEU A 62 -22.60 1.50 9.93
CA LEU A 62 -21.50 0.66 9.45
C LEU A 62 -20.25 0.89 10.30
N LEU A 63 -19.55 -0.19 10.63
CA LEU A 63 -18.22 -0.10 11.22
C LEU A 63 -17.27 0.62 10.26
N TYR A 64 -16.51 1.58 10.78
CA TYR A 64 -15.51 2.29 9.97
C TYR A 64 -14.46 1.31 9.45
N THR A 65 -14.19 1.38 8.15
CA THR A 65 -13.18 0.58 7.46
C THR A 65 -12.36 1.50 6.55
N GLY A 66 -11.25 2.01 7.09
CA GLY A 66 -10.35 2.88 6.34
C GLY A 66 -9.05 3.17 7.11
N PRO A 67 -8.09 3.89 6.50
CA PRO A 67 -6.76 4.08 7.07
C PRO A 67 -6.69 5.14 8.17
N ILE A 68 -7.67 6.04 8.25
CA ILE A 68 -7.65 7.18 9.19
C ILE A 68 -7.67 6.74 10.67
N TYR A 69 -8.43 5.69 10.99
CA TYR A 69 -8.58 5.21 12.37
C TYR A 69 -8.30 3.71 12.41
N SER A 70 -7.67 3.26 13.50
CA SER A 70 -7.45 1.83 13.73
C SER A 70 -8.77 1.12 13.99
N ARG A 71 -8.91 -0.09 13.44
CA ARG A 71 -10.10 -0.94 13.61
C ARG A 71 -10.39 -1.27 15.07
N VAL A 72 -9.37 -1.29 15.93
CA VAL A 72 -9.51 -1.60 17.36
C VAL A 72 -10.29 -0.53 18.13
N MET A 73 -10.41 0.69 17.58
CA MET A 73 -11.16 1.79 18.19
C MET A 73 -12.68 1.54 18.13
N GLY A 74 -13.15 0.62 17.29
CA GLY A 74 -14.57 0.28 17.19
C GLY A 74 -15.46 1.41 16.68
N TYR A 75 -14.88 2.43 16.03
CA TYR A 75 -15.64 3.56 15.50
C TYR A 75 -16.58 3.13 14.38
N VAL A 76 -17.72 3.81 14.34
CA VAL A 76 -18.77 3.59 13.36
C VAL A 76 -19.00 4.85 12.53
N THR A 77 -19.67 4.68 11.40
CA THR A 77 -19.95 5.76 10.45
C THR A 77 -21.41 5.85 10.12
N TRP A 78 -21.83 7.04 9.69
CA TRP A 78 -23.14 7.31 9.14
C TRP A 78 -23.06 8.38 8.04
N PRO A 79 -23.76 8.24 6.90
CA PRO A 79 -23.71 9.23 5.84
C PRO A 79 -24.38 10.53 6.29
N ILE A 80 -23.72 11.66 6.01
CA ILE A 80 -24.35 12.97 6.09
C ILE A 80 -24.55 13.48 4.67
N LEU A 81 -25.74 14.02 4.41
CA LEU A 81 -26.11 14.54 3.10
C LEU A 81 -26.26 16.06 3.21
N PRO A 82 -25.81 16.82 2.20
CA PRO A 82 -26.20 18.21 2.06
C PRO A 82 -27.73 18.32 2.06
N ALA A 83 -28.27 19.43 2.58
CA ALA A 83 -29.71 19.64 2.73
C ALA A 83 -30.49 19.37 1.41
N GLU A 84 -29.86 19.63 0.27
CA GLU A 84 -30.42 19.49 -1.08
C GLU A 84 -30.64 18.02 -1.53
N ALA A 85 -30.01 17.04 -0.85
CA ALA A 85 -29.95 15.65 -1.33
C ALA A 85 -30.90 14.66 -0.63
N GLN A 86 -31.85 15.12 0.18
CA GLN A 86 -32.60 14.27 1.11
C GLN A 86 -33.73 13.39 0.51
N ALA A 87 -34.01 13.43 -0.80
CA ALA A 87 -35.22 12.82 -1.38
C ALA A 87 -35.12 11.35 -1.88
N GLY A 88 -34.22 10.50 -1.34
CA GLY A 88 -33.92 9.17 -1.94
C GLY A 88 -34.09 7.93 -1.03
N ARG A 89 -34.34 6.76 -1.65
CA ARG A 89 -34.31 5.43 -0.96
C ARG A 89 -32.92 5.16 -0.36
N PHE A 90 -32.88 4.80 0.92
CA PHE A 90 -31.68 4.60 1.75
C PHE A 90 -30.61 3.64 1.19
N SER A 91 -30.96 2.62 0.39
CA SER A 91 -29.99 1.64 -0.13
C SER A 91 -28.97 2.25 -1.09
N HIS A 92 -29.34 3.30 -1.82
CA HIS A 92 -28.44 3.99 -2.75
C HIS A 92 -27.60 5.08 -2.06
N ILE A 93 -27.98 5.48 -0.84
CA ILE A 93 -27.32 6.56 -0.10
C ILE A 93 -25.88 6.16 0.26
N TRP A 94 -25.65 4.97 0.80
CA TRP A 94 -24.29 4.53 1.19
C TRP A 94 -23.28 4.43 0.04
N ARG A 95 -23.76 4.12 -1.17
CA ARG A 95 -22.89 4.07 -2.36
C ARG A 95 -22.50 5.46 -2.85
N ARG A 96 -23.35 6.46 -2.60
CA ARG A 96 -23.19 7.83 -3.11
C ARG A 96 -22.74 8.83 -2.05
N ALA A 97 -22.84 8.49 -0.77
CA ALA A 97 -22.47 9.37 0.32
C ALA A 97 -20.96 9.62 0.29
N MET A 98 -20.61 10.83 -0.17
CA MET A 98 -19.25 11.34 -0.11
C MET A 98 -18.87 11.67 1.33
N TYR A 99 -19.80 12.18 2.13
CA TYR A 99 -19.55 12.63 3.49
C TYR A 99 -20.12 11.69 4.54
N GLN A 100 -19.36 11.43 5.60
CA GLN A 100 -19.76 10.52 6.67
C GLN A 100 -19.33 11.07 8.02
N ILE A 101 -20.23 11.06 9.00
CA ILE A 101 -19.88 11.31 10.40
C ILE A 101 -19.23 10.05 10.97
N VAL A 102 -18.18 10.24 11.76
CA VAL A 102 -17.49 9.18 12.50
C VAL A 102 -17.79 9.39 13.98
N PHE A 103 -18.29 8.36 14.66
CA PHE A 103 -18.62 8.43 16.08
C PHE A 103 -18.32 7.12 16.80
N ASP A 104 -18.18 7.20 18.12
CA ASP A 104 -17.92 6.03 18.96
C ASP A 104 -19.21 5.27 19.35
N ALA A 105 -19.06 4.18 20.10
CA ALA A 105 -20.18 3.36 20.56
C ALA A 105 -21.16 4.10 21.48
N ASN A 106 -20.75 5.21 22.09
CA ASN A 106 -21.57 6.04 22.97
C ASN A 106 -22.28 7.18 22.21
N GLY A 107 -22.05 7.29 20.89
CA GLY A 107 -22.59 8.37 20.08
C GLY A 107 -21.77 9.66 20.16
N LYS A 108 -20.56 9.65 20.71
CA LYS A 108 -19.68 10.83 20.67
C LYS A 108 -19.13 11.00 19.27
N VAL A 109 -19.37 12.16 18.65
CA VAL A 109 -18.77 12.51 17.36
C VAL A 109 -17.26 12.64 17.51
N ILE A 110 -16.54 11.90 16.69
CA ILE A 110 -15.08 11.91 16.61
C ILE A 110 -14.63 12.88 15.51
N ASP A 111 -15.27 12.82 14.34
CA ASP A 111 -14.86 13.59 13.17
C ASP A 111 -15.91 13.53 12.05
N LEU A 112 -15.70 14.32 11.00
CA LEU A 112 -16.40 14.19 9.72
C LEU A 112 -15.38 13.82 8.63
N ILE A 113 -15.69 12.83 7.80
CA ILE A 113 -14.80 12.36 6.74
C ILE A 113 -15.45 12.47 5.37
N VAL A 114 -14.64 12.72 4.34
CA VAL A 114 -15.04 12.75 2.93
C VAL A 114 -14.36 11.61 2.17
N ARG A 115 -15.12 10.90 1.34
CA ARG A 115 -14.65 9.85 0.43
C ARG A 115 -14.14 10.49 -0.85
N LEU A 116 -12.88 10.21 -1.17
CA LEU A 116 -12.19 10.66 -2.37
C LEU A 116 -12.50 9.74 -3.57
N ALA A 117 -12.18 10.20 -4.78
CA ALA A 117 -12.41 9.46 -6.02
C ALA A 117 -11.70 8.08 -6.07
N ASN A 118 -10.62 7.91 -5.30
CA ASN A 118 -9.90 6.65 -5.17
C ASN A 118 -10.46 5.72 -4.08
N ASN A 119 -11.65 6.02 -3.53
CA ASN A 119 -12.30 5.34 -2.40
C ASN A 119 -11.52 5.38 -1.07
N GLN A 120 -10.49 6.22 -0.95
CA GLN A 120 -9.90 6.56 0.33
C GLN A 120 -10.72 7.66 1.02
N PHE A 121 -10.42 7.92 2.28
CA PHE A 121 -11.08 8.96 3.06
C PHE A 121 -10.08 10.02 3.48
N ALA A 122 -10.55 11.27 3.57
CA ALA A 122 -9.87 12.38 4.21
C ALA A 122 -10.73 12.93 5.35
N LYS A 123 -10.11 13.53 6.36
CA LYS A 123 -10.82 14.23 7.42
C LYS A 123 -11.24 15.62 6.95
N CYS A 124 -12.42 16.05 7.35
CA CYS A 124 -12.87 17.41 7.18
C CYS A 124 -12.26 18.29 8.27
N TRP A 125 -12.06 19.55 7.92
CA TRP A 125 -11.51 20.57 8.79
C TRP A 125 -12.56 21.02 9.80
N ARG A 126 -12.30 20.90 11.11
CA ARG A 126 -13.17 21.49 12.12
C ARG A 126 -13.05 23.02 12.05
N VAL A 127 -14.17 23.73 12.09
CA VAL A 127 -14.22 25.19 12.16
C VAL A 127 -14.89 25.56 13.46
N ASP A 128 -14.12 26.11 14.39
CA ASP A 128 -14.62 26.62 15.66
C ASP A 128 -14.46 28.15 15.67
N SER A 129 -15.56 28.86 15.88
CA SER A 129 -15.64 30.34 15.83
C SER A 129 -14.78 31.03 16.89
N GLN A 130 -14.38 30.31 17.95
CA GLN A 130 -13.57 30.84 19.04
C GLN A 130 -12.06 30.85 18.75
N GLN A 131 -11.59 30.17 17.70
CA GLN A 131 -10.14 29.97 17.47
C GLN A 131 -9.54 30.90 16.39
N ILE A 132 -10.38 31.66 15.70
CA ILE A 132 -9.97 32.50 14.56
C ILE A 132 -9.24 33.78 15.03
N GLU A 133 -9.57 34.32 16.22
CA GLU A 133 -8.94 35.57 16.68
C GLU A 133 -7.54 35.40 17.28
N ALA A 134 -7.18 34.22 17.79
CA ALA A 134 -5.90 34.02 18.48
C ALA A 134 -4.71 33.69 17.54
N SER A 135 -4.95 33.35 16.26
CA SER A 135 -3.89 32.90 15.34
C SER A 135 -3.63 33.82 14.14
N ILE A 136 -4.46 34.84 13.92
CA ILE A 136 -4.29 35.76 12.79
C ILE A 136 -3.33 36.91 13.14
N TYR A 137 -3.30 37.37 14.40
CA TYR A 137 -2.48 38.52 14.81
C TYR A 137 -1.00 38.20 15.11
N SER A 138 -0.53 36.97 14.89
CA SER A 138 0.88 36.59 15.14
C SER A 138 1.68 36.30 13.87
N VAL A 139 1.14 36.52 12.67
CA VAL A 139 1.73 36.04 11.40
C VAL A 139 1.90 37.14 10.33
N GLU A 140 1.99 38.42 10.70
CA GLU A 140 2.28 39.46 9.69
C GLU A 140 3.74 39.45 9.19
N GLU A 141 4.65 38.68 9.78
CA GLU A 141 6.07 38.68 9.38
C GLU A 141 6.78 37.33 9.30
N SER A 142 6.11 36.18 9.51
CA SER A 142 6.79 34.87 9.48
C SER A 142 6.36 34.00 8.30
N ASN A 143 7.35 33.55 7.51
CA ASN A 143 7.17 32.54 6.49
C ASN A 143 6.95 31.17 7.17
N GLY A 144 5.94 30.42 6.74
CA GLY A 144 5.62 29.12 7.32
C GLY A 144 4.40 28.45 6.68
N TYR A 145 4.04 27.27 7.17
CA TYR A 145 2.99 26.43 6.63
C TYR A 145 1.87 26.24 7.65
N LYS A 146 0.62 26.42 7.22
CA LYS A 146 -0.54 26.13 8.06
C LYS A 146 -0.96 24.67 7.87
N CYS A 147 -0.68 23.84 8.87
CA CYS A 147 -1.16 22.46 8.94
C CYS A 147 -2.36 22.41 9.87
N GLY A 148 -3.51 22.80 9.33
CA GLY A 148 -4.72 22.90 10.12
C GLY A 148 -4.74 24.08 11.10
N TYR A 149 -4.78 23.80 12.41
CA TYR A 149 -4.83 24.81 13.49
C TYR A 149 -3.43 25.24 13.89
N GLU A 150 -2.44 24.43 13.53
CA GLU A 150 -1.04 24.68 13.84
C GLU A 150 -0.41 25.43 12.68
N PHE A 151 0.11 26.62 12.99
CA PHE A 151 1.06 27.28 12.11
C PHE A 151 2.44 26.74 12.42
N ILE A 152 3.07 26.11 11.43
CA ILE A 152 4.41 25.58 11.52
C ILE A 152 5.34 26.62 10.88
N PRO A 153 6.02 27.47 11.67
CA PRO A 153 6.94 28.44 11.11
C PRO A 153 8.11 27.74 10.41
N ASP A 154 8.70 28.37 9.40
CA ASP A 154 9.87 27.84 8.69
C ASP A 154 11.04 27.53 9.64
N SER A 155 11.12 28.23 10.78
CA SER A 155 12.09 27.94 11.84
C SER A 155 11.90 26.56 12.46
N THR A 156 10.66 26.13 12.71
CA THR A 156 10.35 24.79 13.23
C THR A 156 10.71 23.73 12.19
N ILE A 157 10.43 23.98 10.91
CA ILE A 157 10.82 23.07 9.82
C ILE A 157 12.35 22.96 9.75
N THR A 158 13.04 24.10 9.83
CA THR A 158 14.51 24.16 9.83
C THR A 158 15.10 23.41 11.02
N GLU A 159 14.56 23.60 12.22
CA GLU A 159 14.95 22.87 13.43
C GLU A 159 14.72 21.35 13.27
N CYS A 160 13.57 20.92 12.76
CA CYS A 160 13.30 19.52 12.47
C CYS A 160 14.31 18.94 11.45
N VAL A 161 14.67 19.71 10.42
CA VAL A 161 15.69 19.33 9.43
C VAL A 161 17.08 19.22 10.07
N GLU A 162 17.44 20.14 10.96
CA GLU A 162 18.70 20.08 11.70
C GLU A 162 18.77 18.91 12.66
N ILE A 163 17.69 18.63 13.41
CA ILE A 163 17.58 17.46 14.28
C ILE A 163 17.70 16.19 13.43
N ALA A 164 16.99 16.12 12.29
CA ALA A 164 17.13 15.00 11.37
C ALA A 164 18.59 14.86 10.90
N ARG A 165 19.24 15.96 10.49
CA ARG A 165 20.65 15.96 10.05
C ARG A 165 21.63 15.53 11.14
N LYS A 166 21.45 16.00 12.38
CA LYS A 166 22.27 15.62 13.54
C LYS A 166 22.11 14.13 13.87
N ASN A 167 20.91 13.58 13.67
CA ASN A 167 20.64 12.16 13.79
C ASN A 167 21.07 11.34 12.55
N LEU A 168 21.56 12.00 11.48
CA LEU A 168 21.97 11.40 10.22
C LEU A 168 23.51 11.32 10.04
N ALA A 169 24.34 11.55 11.07
CA ALA A 169 25.81 11.41 10.96
C ALA A 169 26.48 10.79 12.20
N PRO A 170 27.64 10.11 12.07
CA PRO A 170 27.98 9.02 11.17
C PRO A 170 28.32 7.78 12.03
N ASP A 171 27.33 6.96 12.36
CA ASP A 171 27.58 5.54 12.65
C ASP A 171 26.41 4.74 12.06
N THR A 172 26.66 4.24 10.85
CA THR A 172 25.66 3.92 9.83
C THR A 172 24.89 2.60 10.04
N ASP A 173 25.01 1.92 11.18
CA ASP A 173 24.52 0.53 11.30
C ASP A 173 23.35 0.28 12.27
N GLU A 174 23.09 1.16 13.26
CA GLU A 174 22.08 0.82 14.31
C GLU A 174 20.71 1.50 14.13
N LEU A 175 20.64 2.76 13.67
CA LEU A 175 19.37 3.47 13.53
C LEU A 175 18.59 3.14 12.24
N ASN A 176 19.30 2.68 11.20
CA ASN A 176 18.65 2.12 10.01
C ASN A 176 17.86 0.84 10.34
N GLN A 177 18.18 0.11 11.42
CA GLN A 177 17.36 -1.03 11.87
C GLN A 177 16.05 -0.62 12.56
N ILE A 178 15.96 0.61 13.10
CA ILE A 178 14.78 1.07 13.85
C ILE A 178 13.72 1.67 12.91
N PHE A 179 14.14 2.25 11.78
CA PHE A 179 13.23 2.80 10.75
C PHE A 179 13.14 1.97 9.47
N ALA A 180 13.97 0.93 9.31
CA ALA A 180 13.70 -0.09 8.31
C ALA A 180 12.31 -0.66 8.61
N LYS A 181 11.36 -0.44 7.69
CA LYS A 181 10.07 -1.13 7.74
C LYS A 181 10.37 -2.59 8.01
N PRO A 182 9.74 -3.21 9.03
CA PRO A 182 10.02 -4.59 9.36
C PRO A 182 9.95 -5.41 8.07
N PRO A 183 10.86 -6.39 7.93
CA PRO A 183 10.88 -7.30 6.79
C PRO A 183 9.47 -7.68 6.37
N ARG A 184 9.05 -7.23 5.19
CA ARG A 184 7.75 -7.64 4.66
C ARG A 184 7.96 -9.02 4.04
N ASN A 185 7.29 -10.01 4.61
CA ASN A 185 7.23 -11.34 4.02
C ASN A 185 6.11 -11.35 2.98
N GLY A 186 6.34 -12.05 1.88
CA GLY A 186 5.40 -12.03 0.77
C GLY A 186 6.00 -12.61 -0.51
N TYR A 187 5.24 -12.48 -1.58
CA TYR A 187 5.61 -12.98 -2.90
C TYR A 187 5.73 -11.83 -3.88
N MET A 188 6.84 -11.79 -4.62
CA MET A 188 6.94 -10.93 -5.81
C MET A 188 6.36 -11.66 -7.01
N CYS A 189 5.43 -11.02 -7.72
CA CYS A 189 4.95 -11.51 -9.00
C CYS A 189 4.99 -10.36 -10.02
N ASP A 190 5.86 -10.50 -11.03
CA ASP A 190 6.22 -9.43 -11.97
C ASP A 190 6.85 -8.22 -11.26
N LYS A 191 6.15 -7.08 -11.16
CA LYS A 191 6.61 -5.86 -10.47
C LYS A 191 5.78 -5.53 -9.23
N VAL A 192 4.98 -6.49 -8.76
CA VAL A 192 4.04 -6.30 -7.66
C VAL A 192 4.43 -7.22 -6.51
N PHE A 193 4.60 -6.62 -5.34
CA PHE A 193 4.81 -7.32 -4.08
C PHE A 193 3.46 -7.60 -3.42
N PHE A 194 3.23 -8.85 -3.07
CA PHE A 194 2.04 -9.31 -2.36
C PHE A 194 2.43 -9.66 -0.93
N ASP A 195 1.98 -8.84 0.03
CA ASP A 195 2.27 -9.04 1.46
C ASP A 195 1.55 -10.28 1.99
N ASP A 196 2.23 -11.02 2.89
CA ASP A 196 1.67 -12.23 3.49
C ASP A 196 0.31 -11.98 4.15
N ASN A 197 0.08 -10.82 4.76
CA ASN A 197 -1.21 -10.50 5.38
C ASN A 197 -2.35 -10.47 4.35
N ASP A 198 -2.11 -9.87 3.20
CA ASP A 198 -3.09 -9.78 2.12
C ASP A 198 -3.36 -11.17 1.54
N LEU A 199 -2.31 -11.98 1.35
CA LEU A 199 -2.43 -13.34 0.85
C LEU A 199 -3.15 -14.26 1.82
N GLN A 200 -2.93 -14.12 3.13
CA GLN A 200 -3.68 -14.84 4.15
C GLN A 200 -5.16 -14.45 4.15
N HIS A 201 -5.47 -13.17 3.96
CA HIS A 201 -6.84 -12.72 3.82
C HIS A 201 -7.53 -13.32 2.59
N ALA A 202 -6.84 -13.32 1.45
CA ALA A 202 -7.32 -13.93 0.21
C ALA A 202 -7.51 -15.45 0.36
N ARG A 203 -6.59 -16.14 1.02
CA ARG A 203 -6.67 -17.58 1.35
C ARG A 203 -7.93 -17.92 2.17
N VAL A 204 -8.18 -17.19 3.26
CA VAL A 204 -9.37 -17.38 4.10
C VAL A 204 -10.66 -17.13 3.30
N THR A 205 -10.64 -16.13 2.41
CA THR A 205 -11.79 -15.82 1.55
C THR A 205 -12.05 -16.95 0.54
N ALA A 206 -11.00 -17.48 -0.07
CA ALA A 206 -11.08 -18.64 -0.97
C ALA A 206 -11.66 -19.86 -0.26
N GLN A 207 -11.19 -20.14 0.96
CA GLN A 207 -11.64 -21.27 1.78
C GLN A 207 -13.14 -21.17 2.10
N ARG A 208 -13.60 -20.01 2.61
CA ARG A 208 -15.03 -19.80 2.91
C ARG A 208 -15.92 -19.94 1.67
N ARG A 209 -15.43 -19.50 0.50
CA ARG A 209 -16.17 -19.65 -0.77
C ARG A 209 -16.34 -21.11 -1.17
N GLU A 210 -15.32 -21.93 -0.99
CA GLU A 210 -15.39 -23.36 -1.25
C GLU A 210 -16.38 -24.05 -0.29
N GLU A 211 -16.27 -23.77 1.02
CA GLU A 211 -17.12 -24.35 2.06
C GLU A 211 -18.61 -24.05 1.82
N THR A 212 -18.93 -22.84 1.37
CA THR A 212 -20.32 -22.44 1.12
C THR A 212 -20.90 -23.00 -0.19
N LYS A 213 -20.07 -23.58 -1.08
CA LYS A 213 -20.46 -24.05 -2.42
C LYS A 213 -21.24 -23.01 -3.25
N ARG A 214 -21.13 -21.73 -2.92
CA ARG A 214 -21.88 -20.62 -3.55
C ARG A 214 -21.27 -20.12 -4.86
N SER A 215 -20.09 -20.60 -5.22
CA SER A 215 -19.29 -20.10 -6.33
C SER A 215 -19.07 -21.20 -7.36
N THR A 216 -19.48 -20.97 -8.60
CA THR A 216 -19.28 -21.93 -9.69
C THR A 216 -17.88 -21.88 -10.31
N ASN A 217 -17.11 -20.82 -10.05
CA ASN A 217 -15.87 -20.55 -10.81
C ASN A 217 -14.58 -20.56 -9.99
N PHE A 218 -14.63 -20.22 -8.69
CA PHE A 218 -13.44 -20.11 -7.84
C PHE A 218 -13.72 -20.54 -6.38
N PRO A 219 -12.72 -21.12 -5.69
CA PRO A 219 -11.37 -21.44 -6.18
C PRO A 219 -11.38 -22.49 -7.28
N ARG A 220 -10.51 -22.33 -8.29
CA ARG A 220 -10.49 -23.20 -9.48
C ARG A 220 -9.38 -24.23 -9.34
N ARG A 221 -9.72 -25.53 -9.41
CA ARG A 221 -8.70 -26.58 -9.50
C ARG A 221 -7.88 -26.44 -10.78
N TYR A 222 -6.56 -26.61 -10.65
CA TYR A 222 -5.61 -26.53 -11.75
C TYR A 222 -4.59 -27.67 -11.65
N ASN A 223 -4.47 -28.42 -12.75
CA ASN A 223 -3.59 -29.56 -12.91
C ASN A 223 -2.77 -29.34 -14.18
N GLY A 224 -1.69 -28.57 -14.09
CA GLY A 224 -0.87 -28.25 -15.25
C GLY A 224 0.36 -27.44 -14.89
N LYS A 225 1.26 -27.28 -15.85
CA LYS A 225 2.45 -26.44 -15.70
C LYS A 225 2.07 -24.99 -15.35
N PRO A 226 2.88 -24.27 -14.57
CA PRO A 226 4.19 -24.66 -14.06
C PRO A 226 4.14 -25.41 -12.72
N PHE A 227 2.98 -25.89 -12.26
CA PHE A 227 2.87 -26.59 -10.98
C PHE A 227 2.93 -28.11 -11.19
N ASP A 228 3.80 -28.77 -10.43
CA ASP A 228 3.99 -30.22 -10.50
C ASP A 228 2.93 -31.01 -9.71
N SER A 229 2.06 -30.32 -8.98
CA SER A 229 0.97 -30.92 -8.22
C SER A 229 -0.35 -30.18 -8.40
N PRO A 230 -1.49 -30.88 -8.27
CA PRO A 230 -2.82 -30.26 -8.25
C PRO A 230 -2.91 -29.11 -7.24
N CYS A 231 -3.39 -27.96 -7.71
CA CYS A 231 -3.53 -26.76 -6.89
C CYS A 231 -4.90 -26.08 -7.11
N LEU A 232 -5.18 -25.08 -6.27
CA LEU A 232 -6.33 -24.20 -6.36
C LEU A 232 -5.86 -22.80 -6.75
N LEU A 233 -6.52 -22.20 -7.72
CA LEU A 233 -6.26 -20.83 -8.16
C LEU A 233 -7.35 -19.90 -7.63
N TRP A 234 -6.94 -18.79 -7.04
CA TRP A 234 -7.84 -17.76 -6.51
C TRP A 234 -7.47 -16.37 -7.06
N PRO A 235 -8.42 -15.61 -7.63
CA PRO A 235 -8.11 -14.31 -8.23
C PRO A 235 -7.85 -13.24 -7.17
N ILE A 236 -6.70 -12.56 -7.30
CA ILE A 236 -6.30 -11.44 -6.44
C ILE A 236 -5.95 -10.22 -7.28
N ASN A 237 -6.24 -9.03 -6.76
CA ASN A 237 -5.85 -7.76 -7.38
C ASN A 237 -4.40 -7.39 -7.02
N LYS A 238 -3.86 -6.29 -7.57
CA LYS A 238 -2.48 -5.83 -7.31
C LYS A 238 -2.19 -5.45 -5.84
N ASN A 239 -3.23 -5.31 -5.02
CA ASN A 239 -3.12 -5.03 -3.58
C ASN A 239 -3.32 -6.32 -2.76
N GLY A 240 -3.36 -7.49 -3.39
CA GLY A 240 -3.62 -8.77 -2.74
C GLY A 240 -5.08 -9.02 -2.33
N GLU A 241 -5.99 -8.07 -2.56
CA GLU A 241 -7.40 -8.25 -2.20
C GLU A 241 -8.14 -9.16 -3.21
N SER A 242 -9.16 -9.86 -2.71
CA SER A 242 -9.98 -10.75 -3.53
C SER A 242 -10.93 -9.97 -4.44
N PHE A 243 -11.09 -10.40 -5.69
CA PHE A 243 -12.09 -9.80 -6.58
C PHE A 243 -13.52 -10.11 -6.10
N THR A 244 -14.29 -9.07 -5.83
CA THR A 244 -15.71 -9.20 -5.46
C THR A 244 -16.63 -9.19 -6.67
N THR A 245 -16.30 -8.45 -7.74
CA THR A 245 -17.10 -8.39 -8.99
C THR A 245 -16.29 -7.74 -10.13
N GLY A 246 -16.41 -8.23 -11.38
CA GLY A 246 -15.82 -7.60 -12.56
C GLY A 246 -14.77 -8.44 -13.32
N ARG A 247 -13.97 -7.78 -14.18
CA ARG A 247 -12.90 -8.43 -14.96
C ARG A 247 -11.89 -9.07 -14.00
N LEU A 248 -11.64 -10.37 -14.20
CA LEU A 248 -10.63 -11.09 -13.43
C LEU A 248 -9.26 -10.44 -13.68
N GLY A 249 -8.58 -10.02 -12.60
CA GLY A 249 -7.23 -9.47 -12.70
C GLY A 249 -6.24 -10.47 -13.27
N LYS A 250 -5.01 -10.02 -13.55
CA LYS A 250 -3.95 -10.89 -14.08
C LYS A 250 -3.29 -11.79 -13.03
N TYR A 251 -3.49 -11.56 -11.74
CA TYR A 251 -2.82 -12.31 -10.68
C TYR A 251 -3.72 -13.40 -10.09
N ARG A 252 -3.12 -14.55 -9.75
CA ARG A 252 -3.75 -15.66 -9.04
C ARG A 252 -2.92 -16.00 -7.82
N LEU A 253 -3.57 -16.06 -6.66
CA LEU A 253 -3.04 -16.79 -5.52
C LEU A 253 -3.14 -18.27 -5.81
N VAL A 254 -2.01 -18.97 -5.66
CA VAL A 254 -1.89 -20.41 -5.85
C VAL A 254 -1.90 -21.06 -4.48
N LEU A 255 -2.87 -21.94 -4.27
CA LEU A 255 -3.07 -22.65 -3.01
C LEU A 255 -2.94 -24.16 -3.24
N THR A 256 -2.49 -24.89 -2.23
CA THR A 256 -2.67 -26.35 -2.19
C THR A 256 -4.16 -26.71 -2.09
N LEU A 257 -4.49 -27.99 -2.24
CA LEU A 257 -5.86 -28.50 -2.03
C LEU A 257 -6.36 -28.34 -0.57
N ASP A 258 -5.43 -28.22 0.40
CA ASP A 258 -5.70 -27.90 1.81
C ASP A 258 -5.57 -26.40 2.12
N PHE A 259 -5.65 -25.53 1.09
CA PHE A 259 -5.64 -24.07 1.23
C PHE A 259 -4.38 -23.50 1.91
N LYS A 260 -3.21 -24.12 1.76
CA LYS A 260 -1.91 -23.51 2.09
C LYS A 260 -1.43 -22.66 0.92
N ILE A 261 -0.83 -21.51 1.22
CA ILE A 261 -0.28 -20.61 0.20
C ILE A 261 0.98 -21.23 -0.39
N LEU A 262 0.99 -21.47 -1.69
CA LEU A 262 2.17 -21.94 -2.42
C LEU A 262 2.93 -20.77 -3.07
N SER A 263 2.23 -19.92 -3.81
CA SER A 263 2.83 -18.80 -4.55
C SER A 263 1.79 -17.83 -5.09
N VAL A 264 2.26 -16.79 -5.79
CA VAL A 264 1.44 -15.92 -6.63
C VAL A 264 1.87 -16.10 -8.09
N ALA A 265 0.91 -16.39 -8.95
CA ALA A 265 1.13 -16.57 -10.38
C ALA A 265 0.47 -15.45 -11.19
N MET A 266 1.10 -15.08 -12.31
CA MET A 266 0.50 -14.20 -13.29
C MET A 266 -0.09 -15.03 -14.41
N PHE A 267 -1.37 -14.81 -14.70
CA PHE A 267 -2.02 -15.33 -15.89
C PHE A 267 -1.60 -14.50 -17.11
N ILE A 268 -1.06 -15.17 -18.11
CA ILE A 268 -0.72 -14.61 -19.42
C ILE A 268 -1.53 -15.36 -20.49
N PRO A 269 -1.79 -14.76 -21.67
CA PRO A 269 -2.35 -15.51 -22.79
C PRO A 269 -1.49 -16.76 -23.05
N GLY A 270 -2.10 -17.95 -22.92
CA GLY A 270 -1.40 -19.23 -23.08
C GLY A 270 -0.97 -19.94 -21.80
N GLY A 271 -1.15 -19.36 -20.60
CA GLY A 271 -0.88 -20.11 -19.35
C GLY A 271 -0.61 -19.25 -18.12
N PHE A 272 0.12 -19.83 -17.17
CA PHE A 272 0.57 -19.17 -15.94
C PHE A 272 2.08 -19.00 -15.94
N LEU A 273 2.53 -17.82 -15.55
CA LEU A 273 3.92 -17.51 -15.29
C LEU A 273 4.12 -17.40 -13.77
N VAL A 274 4.96 -18.26 -13.21
CA VAL A 274 5.40 -18.20 -11.80
C VAL A 274 6.83 -17.70 -11.81
N ARG A 275 7.03 -16.40 -11.52
CA ARG A 275 8.33 -15.71 -11.60
C ARG A 275 9.18 -15.85 -10.33
N ASN A 276 9.31 -17.07 -9.80
CA ASN A 276 10.07 -17.24 -8.55
C ASN A 276 11.30 -18.14 -8.71
N SER A 277 11.63 -18.55 -9.95
CA SER A 277 12.85 -19.29 -10.26
C SER A 277 13.98 -18.35 -10.70
N TYR A 278 15.20 -18.69 -10.27
CA TYR A 278 16.43 -18.06 -10.75
C TYR A 278 17.08 -18.96 -11.80
N GLN A 279 17.23 -18.46 -13.01
CA GLN A 279 17.94 -19.14 -14.09
C GLN A 279 19.38 -18.63 -14.17
N CYS A 280 20.32 -19.53 -13.89
CA CYS A 280 21.75 -19.31 -13.90
C CYS A 280 22.38 -20.21 -14.99
N PHE A 281 22.58 -19.67 -16.19
CA PHE A 281 22.89 -20.47 -17.39
C PHE A 281 21.81 -21.54 -17.65
N GLU A 282 22.20 -22.82 -17.63
CA GLU A 282 21.30 -23.97 -17.83
C GLU A 282 20.62 -24.42 -16.52
N ASP A 283 21.14 -24.00 -15.37
CA ASP A 283 20.59 -24.36 -14.06
C ASP A 283 19.42 -23.44 -13.68
N VAL A 284 18.32 -24.04 -13.24
CA VAL A 284 17.15 -23.33 -12.71
C VAL A 284 17.01 -23.66 -11.24
N PHE A 285 17.01 -22.65 -10.38
CA PHE A 285 16.78 -22.77 -8.95
C PHE A 285 15.36 -22.33 -8.61
N SER A 286 14.57 -23.21 -8.01
CA SER A 286 13.24 -22.83 -7.55
C SER A 286 13.32 -21.92 -6.33
N HIS A 287 12.26 -21.16 -6.07
CA HIS A 287 12.18 -20.32 -4.87
C HIS A 287 12.35 -21.11 -3.59
N GLU A 288 11.75 -22.29 -3.52
CA GLU A 288 11.78 -23.18 -2.37
C GLU A 288 13.22 -23.69 -2.11
N GLU A 289 13.94 -24.07 -3.17
CA GLU A 289 15.36 -24.42 -3.09
C GLU A 289 16.18 -23.25 -2.53
N ILE A 290 15.97 -22.04 -3.06
CA ILE A 290 16.69 -20.84 -2.61
C ILE A 290 16.34 -20.46 -1.17
N ALA A 291 15.07 -20.49 -0.78
CA ALA A 291 14.60 -20.18 0.56
C ALA A 291 15.16 -21.16 1.60
N SER A 292 15.14 -22.46 1.31
CA SER A 292 15.73 -23.49 2.17
C SER A 292 17.24 -23.25 2.37
N ILE A 293 17.95 -22.90 1.30
CA ILE A 293 19.39 -22.62 1.40
C ILE A 293 19.66 -21.31 2.14
N ALA A 294 18.83 -20.28 1.96
CA ALA A 294 18.92 -19.01 2.68
C ALA A 294 18.80 -19.21 4.19
N GLU A 295 17.87 -20.06 4.63
CA GLU A 295 17.70 -20.39 6.04
C GLU A 295 18.96 -21.06 6.62
N ILE A 296 19.56 -22.00 5.88
CA ILE A 296 20.82 -22.65 6.26
C ILE A 296 21.96 -21.63 6.35
N ALA A 297 22.07 -20.75 5.35
CA ALA A 297 23.08 -19.70 5.29
C ALA A 297 22.95 -18.74 6.48
N CYS A 298 21.73 -18.29 6.77
CA CYS A 298 21.39 -17.43 7.90
C CYS A 298 21.76 -18.07 9.25
N LYS A 299 21.34 -19.33 9.47
CA LYS A 299 21.70 -20.09 10.67
C LYS A 299 23.21 -20.25 10.82
N LYS A 300 23.95 -20.37 9.72
CA LYS A 300 25.42 -20.47 9.74
C LYS A 300 26.09 -19.13 10.05
N ALA A 301 25.59 -18.02 9.51
CA ALA A 301 26.09 -16.66 9.78
C ALA A 301 26.10 -16.35 11.28
N LYS A 302 24.99 -16.68 11.98
CA LYS A 302 24.83 -16.42 13.42
C LYS A 302 25.79 -17.20 14.34
N ARG A 303 26.44 -18.27 13.84
CA ARG A 303 27.23 -19.20 14.68
C ARG A 303 28.72 -18.83 14.86
N ALA A 304 29.14 -17.63 14.43
CA ALA A 304 30.39 -16.90 14.74
C ALA A 304 31.76 -17.63 14.83
N LYS A 305 31.87 -18.92 14.48
CA LYS A 305 33.13 -19.68 14.57
C LYS A 305 33.65 -20.04 13.19
N ARG A 306 34.69 -19.31 12.71
CA ARG A 306 35.61 -19.66 11.60
C ARG A 306 34.98 -20.52 10.49
N LYS A 307 33.90 -20.07 9.85
CA LYS A 307 33.30 -20.79 8.73
C LYS A 307 33.77 -20.18 7.41
N THR A 308 33.95 -21.05 6.42
CA THR A 308 34.21 -20.66 5.02
C THR A 308 33.01 -19.96 4.39
N PHE A 309 31.78 -20.15 4.92
CA PHE A 309 30.56 -19.52 4.42
C PHE A 309 29.51 -19.34 5.54
N PRO A 310 28.62 -18.34 5.42
CA PRO A 310 28.57 -17.35 4.34
C PRO A 310 29.71 -16.30 4.41
N LEU A 311 30.10 -15.73 3.27
CA LEU A 311 31.21 -14.75 3.15
C LEU A 311 30.69 -13.34 2.86
N PRO A 312 31.28 -12.27 3.40
CA PRO A 312 30.95 -10.90 3.01
C PRO A 312 31.07 -10.67 1.50
N TYR A 313 30.20 -9.82 0.95
CA TYR A 313 30.17 -9.48 -0.48
C TYR A 313 29.95 -7.99 -0.71
N GLN A 314 30.82 -7.40 -1.54
CA GLN A 314 30.85 -5.96 -1.84
C GLN A 314 30.69 -5.67 -3.34
N GLY A 315 30.20 -6.65 -4.13
CA GLY A 315 30.07 -6.49 -5.58
C GLY A 315 28.76 -5.81 -6.00
N LEU A 316 28.05 -6.42 -6.95
CA LEU A 316 26.79 -5.92 -7.50
C LEU A 316 25.77 -5.54 -6.41
N LYS A 317 25.11 -4.39 -6.59
CA LYS A 317 23.99 -3.93 -5.74
C LYS A 317 22.70 -4.65 -6.08
N PHE A 318 21.85 -4.87 -5.08
CA PHE A 318 20.53 -5.50 -5.21
C PHE A 318 19.43 -4.57 -4.69
N ASP A 319 18.17 -4.94 -4.95
CA ASP A 319 17.00 -4.16 -4.53
C ASP A 319 16.75 -4.22 -3.02
N VAL A 320 17.38 -5.17 -2.33
CA VAL A 320 17.42 -5.21 -0.87
C VAL A 320 18.68 -4.53 -0.36
N GLU A 321 18.56 -3.81 0.75
CA GLU A 321 19.68 -3.12 1.38
C GLU A 321 20.72 -4.11 1.92
N GLY A 322 22.01 -3.79 1.70
CA GLY A 322 23.14 -4.54 2.23
C GLY A 322 23.38 -4.25 3.73
N PRO A 323 24.50 -4.74 4.31
CA PRO A 323 25.59 -5.48 3.67
C PRO A 323 25.21 -6.90 3.27
N TYR A 324 25.89 -7.43 2.24
CA TYR A 324 25.58 -8.73 1.63
C TYR A 324 26.53 -9.85 2.05
N LEU A 325 26.01 -11.07 2.00
CA LEU A 325 26.71 -12.31 2.27
C LEU A 325 26.47 -13.31 1.12
N LEU A 326 27.52 -14.01 0.67
CA LEU A 326 27.46 -15.09 -0.30
C LEU A 326 27.39 -16.45 0.38
N TYR A 327 26.55 -17.33 -0.16
CA TYR A 327 26.49 -18.73 0.24
C TYR A 327 26.44 -19.64 -1.00
N PRO A 328 27.22 -20.74 -1.05
CA PRO A 328 27.26 -21.61 -2.22
C PRO A 328 25.94 -22.35 -2.40
N ILE A 329 25.47 -22.41 -3.64
CA ILE A 329 24.31 -23.23 -4.04
C ILE A 329 24.70 -24.16 -5.18
N LYS A 330 24.05 -25.31 -5.27
CA LYS A 330 24.32 -26.35 -6.27
C LYS A 330 23.03 -27.00 -6.70
N LYS A 331 22.89 -27.28 -8.00
CA LYS A 331 21.78 -28.10 -8.50
C LYS A 331 21.96 -29.57 -8.14
N HIS A 332 23.19 -30.08 -8.25
CA HIS A 332 23.53 -31.46 -7.90
C HIS A 332 24.36 -31.53 -6.61
N LYS A 333 23.94 -32.40 -5.67
CA LYS A 333 24.53 -32.48 -4.31
C LYS A 333 25.96 -33.03 -4.27
N PHE A 334 26.45 -33.67 -5.34
CA PHE A 334 27.67 -34.49 -5.30
C PHE A 334 28.99 -33.79 -5.70
N SER A 335 28.98 -32.52 -6.08
CA SER A 335 30.24 -31.84 -6.41
C SER A 335 31.05 -31.50 -5.14
N PRO A 336 32.35 -31.85 -5.05
CA PRO A 336 33.16 -31.62 -3.84
C PRO A 336 33.52 -30.14 -3.58
N GLY A 337 33.45 -29.27 -4.59
CA GLY A 337 33.72 -27.82 -4.44
C GLY A 337 32.47 -26.99 -4.12
N PRO A 338 32.56 -25.67 -3.88
CA PRO A 338 31.39 -24.81 -3.62
C PRO A 338 30.44 -24.64 -4.83
N GLY A 339 30.80 -25.13 -6.01
CA GLY A 339 30.07 -24.89 -7.27
C GLY A 339 30.31 -23.49 -7.83
N ILE A 340 29.66 -23.17 -8.95
CA ILE A 340 29.77 -21.84 -9.62
C ILE A 340 28.68 -20.85 -9.20
N HIS A 341 27.61 -21.32 -8.55
CA HIS A 341 26.46 -20.50 -8.18
C HIS A 341 26.55 -20.05 -6.72
N ARG A 342 26.09 -18.83 -6.44
CA ARG A 342 26.06 -18.23 -5.11
C ARG A 342 24.70 -17.61 -4.85
N LEU A 343 24.11 -17.96 -3.72
CA LEU A 343 23.01 -17.22 -3.13
C LEU A 343 23.57 -15.97 -2.46
N VAL A 344 22.91 -14.83 -2.68
CA VAL A 344 23.19 -13.58 -1.97
C VAL A 344 22.07 -13.34 -0.97
N ILE A 345 22.44 -13.19 0.30
CA ILE A 345 21.54 -12.74 1.37
C ILE A 345 22.10 -11.48 2.02
N ASN A 346 21.28 -10.65 2.65
CA ASN A 346 21.79 -9.59 3.53
C ASN A 346 21.98 -10.10 4.98
N THR A 347 22.49 -9.24 5.87
CA THR A 347 22.68 -9.56 7.30
C THR A 347 21.38 -9.81 8.06
N LEU A 348 20.25 -9.33 7.54
CA LEU A 348 18.90 -9.63 8.03
C LEU A 348 18.34 -10.96 7.46
N CYS A 349 19.14 -11.70 6.70
CA CYS A 349 18.78 -12.96 6.06
C CYS A 349 17.70 -12.86 4.97
N HIS A 350 17.49 -11.69 4.38
CA HIS A 350 16.68 -11.55 3.18
C HIS A 350 17.45 -12.02 1.95
N ILE A 351 16.77 -12.71 1.05
CA ILE A 351 17.33 -13.11 -0.25
C ILE A 351 17.46 -11.86 -1.11
N ALA A 352 18.69 -11.51 -1.47
CA ALA A 352 18.99 -10.41 -2.38
C ALA A 352 18.96 -10.83 -3.84
N GLY A 353 19.37 -12.08 -4.11
CA GLY A 353 19.37 -12.65 -5.45
C GLY A 353 20.28 -13.86 -5.57
N VAL A 354 20.50 -14.32 -6.80
CA VAL A 354 21.41 -15.41 -7.12
C VAL A 354 22.43 -14.92 -8.13
N LEU A 355 23.69 -15.26 -7.90
CA LEU A 355 24.82 -15.00 -8.78
C LEU A 355 25.37 -16.31 -9.33
N THR A 356 25.98 -16.23 -10.51
CA THR A 356 26.75 -17.32 -11.09
C THR A 356 28.08 -16.80 -11.60
N MET A 357 29.10 -17.64 -11.59
CA MET A 357 30.41 -17.29 -12.11
C MET A 357 30.42 -17.45 -13.63
N ASP A 358 30.68 -16.38 -14.35
CA ASP A 358 30.81 -16.42 -15.81
C ASP A 358 32.01 -17.30 -16.22
N PRO A 359 31.83 -18.27 -17.13
CA PRO A 359 32.88 -19.21 -17.49
C PRO A 359 34.06 -18.52 -18.20
N ASN A 360 33.82 -17.40 -18.88
CA ASN A 360 34.82 -16.68 -19.65
C ASN A 360 35.55 -15.65 -18.79
N THR A 361 34.82 -14.77 -18.10
CA THR A 361 35.42 -13.66 -17.33
C THR A 361 35.82 -14.05 -15.92
N LYS A 362 35.28 -15.16 -15.39
CA LYS A 362 35.39 -15.58 -13.97
C LYS A 362 34.79 -14.59 -12.98
N GLU A 363 34.02 -13.61 -13.46
CA GLU A 363 33.30 -12.65 -12.62
C GLU A 363 31.94 -13.20 -12.19
N LEU A 364 31.41 -12.70 -11.07
CA LEU A 364 30.06 -13.02 -10.64
C LEU A 364 29.04 -12.15 -11.39
N VAL A 365 28.12 -12.78 -12.12
CA VAL A 365 27.03 -12.12 -12.83
C VAL A 365 25.68 -12.51 -12.22
N LYS A 366 24.68 -11.62 -12.33
CA LYS A 366 23.32 -11.89 -11.85
C LYS A 366 22.66 -12.98 -12.67
N CYS A 367 22.09 -13.97 -11.99
CA CYS A 367 21.17 -14.89 -12.63
C CYS A 367 19.88 -14.16 -13.02
N SER A 368 19.31 -14.50 -14.17
CA SER A 368 18.04 -13.93 -14.60
C SER A 368 16.90 -14.54 -13.78
N VAL A 369 15.99 -13.71 -13.30
CA VAL A 369 14.71 -14.20 -12.77
C VAL A 369 13.85 -14.60 -13.98
N GLU A 370 13.42 -15.85 -14.03
CA GLU A 370 12.70 -16.39 -15.18
C GLU A 370 11.46 -15.53 -15.46
N GLY A 371 11.42 -14.93 -16.66
CA GLY A 371 10.37 -14.02 -17.10
C GLY A 371 10.81 -12.59 -17.47
N GLN A 372 12.04 -12.15 -17.17
CA GLN A 372 12.53 -10.84 -17.65
C GLN A 372 12.91 -10.82 -19.15
N LYS A 373 13.36 -11.95 -19.72
CA LYS A 373 13.83 -12.01 -21.12
C LYS A 373 12.72 -11.80 -22.16
N ALA A 374 11.48 -12.17 -21.84
CA ALA A 374 10.35 -12.08 -22.79
C ALA A 374 9.84 -10.64 -23.05
N LEU A 375 10.47 -9.61 -22.48
CA LEU A 375 10.09 -8.20 -22.66
C LEU A 375 11.16 -7.35 -23.36
N GLN A 376 12.31 -7.92 -23.71
CA GLN A 376 13.37 -7.21 -24.44
C GLN A 376 13.44 -7.58 -25.93
N GLU A 377 12.67 -8.58 -26.35
CA GLU A 377 12.63 -9.07 -27.74
C GLU A 377 11.28 -8.82 -28.45
N SER A 378 10.40 -7.98 -27.85
CA SER A 378 9.08 -7.67 -28.40
C SER A 378 8.87 -6.19 -28.66
#